data_AF-A0A7X6VH79-F1
#
_entry.id   AF-A0A7X6VH79-F1
#
_cell.length_a   1.000
_cell.length_b   1.000
_cell.length_c   1.000
_cell.angle_alpha   90.00
_cell.angle_beta   90.00
_cell.angle_gamma   90.00
#
_symmetry.space_group_name_H-M   'P 1'
#
loop_
_entity.id
_entity.type
_entity.pdbx_description
1 polymer ?
#
loop_
_entity_poly.entity_id
_entity_poly.type
_entity_poly.pdbx_seq_one_letter_code
_entity_poly.pdbx_strand_id
1 'polypeptide(L)'
;MIKSLLAEFFNGNIYPNEKFTHTQEYEQVNNRISKVREFFEKALSGENLKKLEDLQGLLCQSSAMENEQYFSLGFKLGALIMVEVFTAKEDLFGESGVTR
;
A
#
# COMPACT_ATOMS: atom_id res chain seq x y z
N MET A 1 22.09 7.32 -19.91
CA MET A 1 20.79 7.74 -20.48
C MET A 1 19.72 7.31 -19.51
N ILE A 2 18.92 8.23 -18.97
CA ILE A 2 17.81 7.90 -18.05
C ILE A 2 16.75 7.15 -18.88
N LYS A 3 16.42 5.93 -18.49
CA LYS A 3 15.36 5.15 -19.15
C LYS A 3 14.00 5.76 -18.81
N SER A 4 13.08 5.82 -19.77
CA SER A 4 11.74 6.37 -19.51
C SER A 4 10.98 5.48 -18.52
N LEU A 5 10.08 6.09 -17.74
CA LEU A 5 9.23 5.35 -16.80
C LEU A 5 8.45 4.22 -17.48
N LEU A 6 7.99 4.42 -18.72
CA LEU A 6 7.28 3.41 -19.51
C LEU A 6 8.19 2.23 -19.90
N ALA A 7 9.46 2.50 -20.25
CA ALA A 7 10.41 1.44 -20.53
C ALA A 7 10.76 0.64 -19.27
N GLU A 8 10.90 1.31 -18.13
CA GLU A 8 11.13 0.63 -16.84
C GLU A 8 9.92 -0.21 -16.43
N PHE A 9 8.69 0.30 -16.64
CA PHE A 9 7.46 -0.45 -16.40
C PHE A 9 7.34 -1.67 -17.31
N PHE A 10 7.55 -1.49 -18.63
CA PHE A 10 7.49 -2.57 -19.63
C PHE A 10 8.47 -3.72 -19.32
N ASN A 11 9.66 -3.37 -18.83
CA ASN A 11 10.67 -4.36 -18.47
C ASN A 11 10.51 -4.93 -17.05
N GLY A 12 9.46 -4.54 -16.30
CA GLY A 12 9.21 -5.02 -14.93
C GLY A 12 10.14 -4.44 -13.86
N ASN A 13 10.91 -3.39 -14.17
CA ASN A 13 11.88 -2.79 -13.24
C ASN A 13 11.22 -1.90 -12.17
N ILE A 14 9.92 -1.64 -12.29
CA ILE A 14 9.12 -0.91 -11.30
C ILE A 14 8.38 -1.93 -10.43
N TYR A 15 9.08 -2.48 -9.45
CA TYR A 15 8.53 -3.35 -8.42
C TYR A 15 8.82 -2.74 -7.03
N PRO A 16 7.92 -1.90 -6.50
CA PRO A 16 8.13 -1.25 -5.21
C PRO A 16 8.34 -2.25 -4.06
N ASN A 17 7.68 -3.41 -4.15
CA ASN A 17 7.76 -4.46 -3.14
C ASN A 17 9.15 -5.08 -2.99
N GLU A 18 9.96 -5.12 -4.05
CA GLU A 18 11.30 -5.73 -3.98
C GLU A 18 12.35 -4.80 -3.36
N LYS A 19 12.06 -3.50 -3.29
CA LYS A 19 12.89 -2.49 -2.63
C LYS A 19 12.37 -2.10 -1.25
N PHE A 20 11.27 -2.71 -0.82
CA PHE A 20 10.66 -2.44 0.46
C PHE A 20 11.44 -3.17 1.56
N THR A 21 12.18 -2.40 2.36
CA THR A 21 12.76 -2.91 3.60
C THR A 21 11.79 -2.64 4.74
N HIS A 22 11.50 -3.66 5.55
CA HIS A 22 10.70 -3.48 6.75
C HIS A 22 11.35 -2.48 7.71
N THR A 23 10.54 -1.60 8.31
CA THR A 23 11.03 -0.72 9.36
C THR A 23 11.28 -1.51 10.64
N GLN A 24 12.17 -1.02 11.50
CA GLN A 24 12.40 -1.61 12.81
C GLN A 24 11.10 -1.70 13.63
N GLU A 25 10.22 -0.71 13.50
CA GLU A 25 8.91 -0.69 14.16
C GLU A 25 8.00 -1.82 13.67
N TYR A 26 7.95 -2.04 12.35
CA TYR A 26 7.21 -3.17 11.77
C TYR A 26 7.73 -4.51 12.28
N GLU A 27 9.06 -4.67 12.36
CA GLU A 27 9.68 -5.88 12.90
C GLU A 27 9.34 -6.09 14.39
N GLN A 28 9.37 -5.03 15.20
CA GLN A 28 9.00 -5.11 16.62
C GLN A 28 7.55 -5.55 16.81
N VAL A 29 6.63 -4.98 16.02
CA VAL A 29 5.22 -5.36 16.06
C VAL A 29 5.03 -6.82 15.64
N ASN A 30 5.65 -7.25 14.53
CA ASN A 30 5.54 -8.65 14.09
C ASN A 30 6.14 -9.64 15.07
N ASN A 31 7.26 -9.30 15.71
CA ASN A 31 7.82 -10.12 16.79
C ASN A 31 6.83 -10.27 17.96
N ARG A 32 6.10 -9.22 18.31
CA ARG A 32 5.06 -9.29 19.34
C ARG A 32 3.88 -10.15 18.89
N ILE A 33 3.45 -10.02 17.63
CA ILE A 33 2.40 -10.86 17.04
C ILE A 33 2.79 -12.34 17.12
N SER A 34 4.02 -12.69 16.72
CA SER A 34 4.52 -14.07 16.77
C SER A 34 4.53 -14.61 18.20
N LYS A 35 4.98 -13.83 19.19
CA LYS A 35 4.96 -14.25 20.60
C LYS A 35 3.54 -14.50 21.12
N VAL A 36 2.58 -13.66 20.74
CA VAL A 36 1.17 -13.84 21.13
C VAL A 36 0.59 -15.09 20.45
N ARG A 37 0.92 -15.32 19.18
CA ARG A 37 0.52 -16.52 18.45
C ARG A 37 1.06 -17.78 19.11
N GLU A 38 2.36 -17.84 19.40
CA GLU A 38 2.99 -18.98 20.09
C GLU A 38 2.35 -19.28 21.44
N PHE A 39 1.94 -18.24 22.18
CA PHE A 39 1.20 -18.43 23.43
C PHE A 39 -0.11 -19.18 23.20
N PHE A 40 -0.90 -18.77 22.20
CA PHE A 40 -2.16 -19.44 21.89
C PHE A 40 -1.97 -20.85 21.30
N GLU A 41 -0.93 -21.07 20.50
CA GLU A 41 -0.56 -22.40 20.00
C GLU A 41 -0.23 -23.38 21.13
N LYS A 42 0.37 -22.90 22.23
CA LYS A 42 0.66 -23.71 23.41
C LYS A 42 -0.56 -23.89 24.32
N ALA A 43 -1.47 -22.91 24.36
CA ALA A 43 -2.63 -22.90 25.24
C ALA A 43 -3.86 -23.61 24.65
N LEU A 44 -3.96 -23.69 23.32
CA LEU A 44 -5.08 -24.30 22.60
C LEU A 44 -4.64 -25.60 21.93
N SER A 45 -5.61 -26.49 21.65
CA SER A 45 -5.37 -27.71 20.89
C SER A 45 -6.60 -28.11 20.07
N GLY A 46 -6.39 -28.99 19.09
CA GLY A 46 -7.45 -29.54 18.26
C GLY A 46 -8.26 -28.47 17.52
N GLU A 47 -9.59 -28.54 17.65
CA GLU A 47 -10.52 -27.68 16.93
C GLU A 47 -10.38 -26.18 17.29
N ASN A 48 -10.05 -25.86 18.54
CA ASN A 48 -9.93 -24.46 18.98
C ASN A 48 -8.71 -23.77 18.37
N LEU A 49 -7.59 -24.50 18.23
CA LEU A 49 -6.42 -23.99 17.54
C LEU A 49 -6.73 -23.75 16.06
N LYS A 50 -7.40 -24.71 15.41
CA LYS A 50 -7.82 -24.58 14.01
C LYS A 50 -8.73 -23.37 13.77
N LYS A 51 -9.69 -23.11 14.66
CA LYS A 51 -10.56 -21.91 14.58
C LYS A 51 -9.78 -20.61 14.68
N LEU A 52 -8.71 -20.57 15.48
CA LEU A 52 -7.84 -19.39 15.58
C LEU A 52 -7.05 -19.16 14.29
N GLU A 53 -6.51 -20.22 13.70
CA GLU A 53 -5.81 -20.15 12.41
C GLU A 53 -6.76 -19.72 11.29
N ASP A 54 -7.96 -20.31 11.22
CA ASP A 54 -9.00 -19.95 10.26
C ASP A 54 -9.39 -18.47 10.40
N LEU A 55 -9.57 -17.98 11.63
CA LEU A 55 -9.87 -16.56 11.89
C LEU A 55 -8.76 -15.64 11.35
N GLN A 56 -7.50 -15.98 11.59
CA GLN A 56 -6.37 -15.19 11.08
C GLN A 56 -6.30 -15.20 9.55
N GLY A 57 -6.58 -16.35 8.93
CA GLY A 57 -6.69 -16.47 7.48
C GLY A 57 -7.79 -15.57 6.92
N LEU A 58 -8.97 -15.58 7.53
CA LEU A 58 -10.10 -14.72 7.15
C LEU A 58 -9.78 -13.23 7.31
N LEU A 59 -9.14 -12.84 8.41
CA LEU A 59 -8.71 -11.45 8.61
C LEU A 59 -7.69 -11.01 7.55
N CYS A 60 -6.71 -11.86 7.24
CA CYS A 60 -5.73 -11.59 6.19
C CYS A 60 -6.40 -11.41 4.81
N GLN A 61 -7.35 -12.28 4.46
CA GLN A 61 -8.11 -12.16 3.21
C GLN A 61 -8.93 -10.88 3.17
N SER A 62 -9.65 -10.55 4.25
CA SER A 62 -10.42 -9.30 4.34
C SER A 62 -9.54 -8.07 4.14
N SER A 63 -8.39 -8.02 4.83
CA SER A 63 -7.44 -6.90 4.66
C SER A 63 -6.86 -6.84 3.25
N ALA A 64 -6.59 -7.98 2.61
CA ALA A 64 -6.11 -8.00 1.22
C ALA A 64 -7.16 -7.41 0.25
N MET A 65 -8.44 -7.77 0.41
CA MET A 65 -9.54 -7.24 -0.41
C MET A 65 -9.70 -5.71 -0.23
N GLU A 66 -9.63 -5.21 1.00
CA GLU A 66 -9.68 -3.78 1.28
C GLU A 66 -8.48 -3.04 0.70
N ASN A 67 -7.28 -3.59 0.89
CA ASN A 67 -6.03 -2.99 0.38
C ASN A 67 -6.04 -2.88 -1.15
N GLU A 68 -6.57 -3.88 -1.86
CA GLU A 68 -6.74 -3.83 -3.32
C GLU A 68 -7.67 -2.68 -3.73
N GLN A 69 -8.79 -2.51 -3.04
CA GLN A 69 -9.73 -1.42 -3.31
C GLN A 69 -9.10 -0.05 -3.04
N TYR A 70 -8.42 0.11 -1.90
CA TYR A 70 -7.72 1.36 -1.55
C TYR A 70 -6.60 1.68 -2.54
N PHE A 71 -5.84 0.68 -2.98
CA PHE A 71 -4.82 0.86 -4.00
C PHE A 71 -5.44 1.36 -5.31
N SER A 72 -6.47 0.69 -5.81
CA SER A 72 -7.17 1.10 -7.04
C SER A 72 -7.76 2.51 -6.94
N LEU A 73 -8.42 2.82 -5.82
CA LEU A 73 -8.99 4.14 -5.55
C LEU A 73 -7.90 5.22 -5.53
N GLY A 74 -6.79 4.98 -4.81
CA GLY A 74 -5.66 5.91 -4.71
C GLY A 74 -5.02 6.21 -6.06
N PHE A 75 -4.80 5.19 -6.90
CA PHE A 75 -4.26 5.37 -8.25
C PHE A 75 -5.21 6.17 -9.14
N LYS A 76 -6.51 5.86 -9.12
CA LYS A 76 -7.51 6.61 -9.90
C LYS A 76 -7.57 8.07 -9.47
N LEU A 77 -7.61 8.31 -8.16
CA LEU A 77 -7.61 9.67 -7.61
C LEU A 77 -6.35 10.43 -8.02
N GLY A 78 -5.16 9.82 -7.88
CA GLY A 78 -3.90 10.43 -8.30
C GLY A 78 -3.88 10.79 -9.79
N ALA A 79 -4.38 9.89 -10.66
CA ALA A 79 -4.49 10.16 -12.09
C ALA A 79 -5.44 11.33 -12.39
N LEU A 80 -6.60 11.39 -11.73
CA LEU A 80 -7.55 12.50 -11.87
C LEU A 80 -6.95 13.84 -11.45
N ILE A 81 -6.23 13.87 -10.31
CA ILE A 81 -5.52 15.07 -9.84
C ILE A 81 -4.48 15.51 -10.88
N MET A 82 -3.71 14.58 -11.44
CA MET A 82 -2.72 14.91 -12.47
C MET A 82 -3.37 15.48 -13.73
N VAL A 83 -4.47 14.87 -14.20
CA VAL A 83 -5.25 15.40 -15.33
C VAL A 83 -5.71 16.83 -15.03
N GLU A 84 -6.25 17.08 -13.84
CA GLU A 84 -6.70 18.42 -13.47
C GLU A 84 -5.54 19.42 -13.48
N VAL A 85 -4.39 19.09 -12.88
CA VAL A 85 -3.19 19.96 -12.89
C VAL A 85 -2.72 20.29 -14.32
N PHE A 86 -2.75 19.34 -15.24
CA PHE A 86 -2.26 19.56 -16.62
C PHE A 86 -3.30 20.11 -17.60
N THR A 87 -4.59 20.06 -17.25
CA THR A 87 -5.69 20.51 -18.12
C THR A 87 -6.40 21.76 -17.61
N ALA A 88 -6.21 22.14 -16.34
CA ALA A 88 -6.67 23.41 -15.82
C ALA A 88 -6.04 24.55 -16.64
N LYS A 89 -6.91 25.37 -17.24
CA LYS A 89 -6.53 26.49 -18.11
C LYS A 89 -6.09 27.75 -17.35
N GLU A 90 -6.09 27.72 -16.03
CA GLU A 90 -5.73 28.86 -15.18
C GLU A 90 -4.55 28.50 -14.30
N ASP A 91 -3.51 29.35 -14.35
CA ASP A 91 -2.43 29.32 -13.38
C ASP A 91 -3.02 29.47 -11.98
N LEU A 92 -2.74 28.52 -11.09
CA LEU A 92 -3.10 28.57 -9.66
C LEU A 92 -2.58 29.84 -8.95
N PHE A 93 -1.64 30.53 -9.58
CA PHE A 93 -1.16 31.86 -9.22
C PHE A 93 -1.38 32.77 -10.43
N GLY A 94 -2.62 33.19 -10.65
CA GLY A 94 -2.92 34.15 -11.72
C GLY A 94 -1.92 35.30 -11.68
N GLU A 95 -1.22 35.55 -12.79
CA GLU A 95 -0.34 36.70 -12.90
C GLU A 95 -1.15 37.94 -12.54
N SER A 96 -0.79 38.57 -11.42
CA SER A 96 -1.25 39.91 -11.09
C SER A 96 -0.67 40.82 -12.16
N GLY A 97 -1.51 41.08 -13.17
CA GLY A 97 -1.21 41.96 -14.29
C GLY A 97 -0.55 43.23 -13.81
N VAL A 98 0.72 43.38 -14.18
CA VAL A 98 1.41 44.66 -14.24
C VAL A 98 0.54 45.59 -15.07
N THR A 99 -0.16 46.51 -14.41
CA THR A 99 -0.84 47.61 -15.11
C THR A 99 0.15 48.77 -15.14
N ARG A 100 0.71 48.98 -16.34
CA ARG A 100 1.61 50.06 -16.70
C ARG A 100 0.84 51.36 -16.92
#